data_AF-A0A258FJH7-F1
#
_entry.id   AF-A0A258FJH7-F1
#
_cell.length_a   1.000
_cell.length_b   1.000
_cell.length_c   1.000
_cell.angle_alpha   90.00
_cell.angle_beta   90.00
_cell.angle_gamma   90.00
#
_symmetry.space_group_name_H-M   'P 1'
#
loop_
_entity.id
_entity.type
_entity.pdbx_description
1 polymer ?
#
loop_
_entity_poly.entity_id
_entity_poly.type
_entity_poly.pdbx_seq_one_letter_code
_entity_poly.pdbx_strand_id
1 'polypeptide(L)'
;MDRGAGGGVRGGGVRRNRSATLALAASVLALSAGLAQAQTAAPVEYDLRFDDAVHHEARITVTWRDVGTEPLRVRMSRSSPGRYAIHEFAKNVYSVSAVDGAGRALTIGRTDPYGWTIPGHDGTVSVTYTLFGDRADGTYAQIDATHAHLNIPASLMWAEGQEARPATVRFRPVAPDWRVATQLRPTEDPYVFTAPNLQYLMDSPTEVSAHAVREWTVDDAGTPRTIRLAVHHAGTDAELDRFAASARKVVDQQIAVFGDVPDFDFGTYTFIADYLPYVSGDGMEHRNSTILTDTRSFAQADFDQLGTLSHEFIHAWNVERIRPAELEPFDFTDANPTPSLWFAEGFTSYYGPLTIRRAGEQSVDGFLADLGGTLGFIVNNPGRAYGSPQEMSLRAPFVDAATAIDPTNPTIFTSYYPYGQIIALALDLTLRQRFPGVTLDDYMRRMWRVHGVTEQPFTPDDLVEALAVTTGDRAFAEDFFARHVEASELPDFGPLLGQAGLVLRPARPEAAWIGGPPIRATGTALMVTNVPARGSPVFEAGLSRGDEIVSVDGVEMNADADWAAVVAARKPGDTVEIAYRQRGADKTTRLTFAADPAIEVVRVETAGGSVTEAQSAFREAWLGPAS
;
A
#
# COMPACT_ATOMS: atom_id res chain seq x y z
N MET A 1 41.81 -44.98 33.91
CA MET A 1 42.95 -45.71 34.48
C MET A 1 44.20 -45.30 33.72
N ASP A 2 45.26 -45.07 34.47
CA ASP A 2 46.33 -44.11 34.22
C ASP A 2 47.63 -44.77 33.71
N ARG A 3 48.61 -43.93 33.32
CA ARG A 3 50.01 -44.16 32.87
C ARG A 3 50.21 -44.19 31.34
N GLY A 4 51.15 -43.49 30.72
CA GLY A 4 52.21 -42.57 31.20
C GLY A 4 53.38 -42.52 30.19
N ALA A 5 53.97 -41.33 30.04
CA ALA A 5 55.36 -41.01 29.66
C ALA A 5 55.96 -41.38 28.26
N GLY A 6 56.34 -40.33 27.50
CA GLY A 6 57.75 -39.91 27.38
C GLY A 6 58.63 -40.38 26.21
N GLY A 7 59.05 -39.42 25.36
CA GLY A 7 60.32 -39.35 24.58
C GLY A 7 60.55 -40.38 23.45
N GLY A 8 61.21 -40.12 22.32
CA GLY A 8 61.98 -38.99 21.83
C GLY A 8 63.05 -39.46 20.82
N VAL A 9 63.12 -38.74 19.68
CA VAL A 9 64.31 -38.37 18.87
C VAL A 9 64.95 -39.34 17.83
N ARG A 10 65.24 -38.70 16.68
CA ARG A 10 66.33 -38.85 15.67
C ARG A 10 65.85 -39.47 14.35
N GLY A 11 66.10 -38.90 13.18
CA GLY A 11 66.86 -37.72 12.76
C GLY A 11 67.12 -37.85 11.25
N GLY A 12 67.03 -36.76 10.49
CA GLY A 12 67.28 -36.78 9.04
C GLY A 12 66.99 -35.46 8.35
N GLY A 13 67.89 -34.48 8.50
CA GLY A 13 68.00 -33.34 7.58
C GLY A 13 69.09 -33.63 6.55
N VAL A 14 69.29 -32.93 5.43
CA VAL A 14 68.73 -31.72 4.83
C VAL A 14 69.11 -31.82 3.34
N ARG A 15 68.27 -31.34 2.41
CA ARG A 15 68.73 -30.66 1.18
C ARG A 15 67.60 -29.78 0.64
N ARG A 16 67.83 -28.46 0.63
CA ARG A 16 66.98 -27.45 -0.03
C ARG A 16 67.39 -27.35 -1.50
N ASN A 17 66.41 -27.23 -2.39
CA ASN A 17 66.55 -26.42 -3.60
C ASN A 17 65.17 -25.91 -4.05
N ARG A 18 65.10 -24.61 -4.31
CA ARG A 18 63.93 -23.90 -4.86
C ARG A 18 64.03 -23.92 -6.38
N SER A 19 62.97 -24.31 -7.08
CA SER A 19 62.64 -23.92 -8.46
C SER A 19 61.23 -24.45 -8.78
N ALA A 20 60.22 -23.57 -8.83
CA ALA A 20 58.89 -23.90 -9.34
C ALA A 20 58.22 -22.63 -9.87
N THR A 21 58.62 -22.19 -11.07
CA THR A 21 57.89 -21.18 -11.83
C THR A 21 58.14 -21.44 -13.30
N LEU A 22 57.27 -22.21 -13.97
CA LEU A 22 57.07 -22.28 -15.44
C LEU A 22 56.19 -23.49 -15.80
N ALA A 23 54.88 -23.42 -15.52
CA ALA A 23 53.88 -24.36 -16.09
C ALA A 23 52.43 -23.85 -15.93
N LEU A 24 52.16 -22.55 -16.09
CA LEU A 24 50.78 -22.02 -15.99
C LEU A 24 50.51 -20.87 -16.96
N ALA A 25 50.98 -20.99 -18.21
CA ALA A 25 50.78 -19.96 -19.25
C ALA A 25 50.08 -20.45 -20.52
N ALA A 26 49.70 -21.74 -20.61
CA ALA A 26 49.10 -22.29 -21.83
C ALA A 26 47.62 -22.71 -21.71
N SER A 27 47.01 -22.60 -20.52
CA SER A 27 45.60 -22.97 -20.29
C SER A 27 44.65 -21.77 -20.09
N VAL A 28 45.17 -20.54 -20.18
CA VAL A 28 44.39 -19.29 -19.97
C VAL A 28 43.98 -18.62 -21.30
N LEU A 29 44.48 -19.11 -22.44
CA LEU A 29 44.23 -18.52 -23.77
C LEU A 29 43.11 -19.20 -24.58
N ALA A 30 42.35 -20.12 -23.99
CA ALA A 30 41.24 -20.80 -24.66
C ALA A 30 39.87 -20.62 -23.96
N LEU A 31 39.77 -19.71 -22.97
CA LEU A 31 38.50 -19.31 -22.34
C LEU A 31 38.12 -17.85 -22.61
N SER A 32 38.89 -17.12 -23.41
CA SER A 32 38.65 -15.72 -23.77
C SER A 32 37.98 -15.52 -25.14
N ALA A 33 37.40 -16.57 -25.73
CA ALA A 33 36.71 -16.53 -27.03
C ALA A 33 35.23 -16.97 -26.95
N GLY A 34 34.55 -16.72 -25.83
CA GLY A 34 33.16 -17.11 -25.59
C GLY A 34 32.23 -16.02 -25.05
N LEU A 35 32.72 -14.79 -24.86
CA LEU A 35 31.81 -13.64 -24.73
C LEU A 35 31.35 -13.27 -26.14
N ALA A 36 30.41 -14.06 -26.66
CA ALA A 36 29.50 -13.53 -27.65
C ALA A 36 28.97 -12.22 -27.06
N GLN A 37 29.24 -11.11 -27.75
CA GLN A 37 28.43 -9.92 -27.61
C GLN A 37 27.00 -10.40 -27.84
N ALA A 38 26.25 -10.66 -26.76
CA ALA A 38 24.81 -10.74 -26.86
C ALA A 38 24.44 -9.39 -27.47
N GLN A 39 24.02 -9.40 -28.75
CA GLN A 39 23.35 -8.25 -29.32
C GLN A 39 22.20 -7.98 -28.36
N THR A 40 22.31 -6.91 -27.59
CA THR A 40 21.24 -6.44 -26.72
C THR A 40 20.05 -6.23 -27.64
N ALA A 41 19.05 -7.09 -27.52
CA ALA A 41 17.88 -7.05 -28.40
C ALA A 41 17.28 -5.64 -28.37
N ALA A 42 16.79 -5.15 -29.50
CA ALA A 42 16.29 -3.78 -29.60
C ALA A 42 15.25 -3.48 -28.50
N PRO A 43 15.25 -2.25 -27.94
CA PRO A 43 14.25 -1.85 -26.96
C PRO A 43 12.82 -2.00 -27.49
N VAL A 44 11.87 -2.25 -26.60
CA VAL A 44 10.44 -2.18 -26.93
C VAL A 44 10.04 -0.71 -27.06
N GLU A 45 9.42 -0.34 -28.17
CA GLU A 45 9.08 1.06 -28.47
C GLU A 45 7.57 1.28 -28.29
N TYR A 46 7.19 2.16 -27.36
CA TYR A 46 5.80 2.57 -27.12
C TYR A 46 5.59 4.03 -27.62
N ASP A 47 4.59 4.27 -28.46
CA ASP A 47 4.11 5.62 -28.88
C ASP A 47 2.64 5.76 -28.45
N LEU A 48 2.39 6.68 -27.52
CA LEU A 48 1.05 6.96 -26.97
C LEU A 48 0.56 8.29 -27.51
N ARG A 49 -0.66 8.29 -28.08
CA ARG A 49 -1.37 9.47 -28.58
C ARG A 49 -2.71 9.60 -27.91
N PHE A 50 -3.09 10.84 -27.61
CA PHE A 50 -4.35 11.15 -26.94
C PHE A 50 -5.26 12.00 -27.85
N ASP A 51 -5.21 11.77 -29.17
CA ASP A 51 -5.93 12.57 -30.17
C ASP A 51 -7.45 12.65 -29.89
N ASP A 52 -8.02 11.62 -29.28
CA ASP A 52 -9.43 11.49 -28.90
C ASP A 52 -9.63 11.61 -27.37
N ALA A 53 -8.77 12.37 -26.68
CA ALA A 53 -8.82 12.47 -25.22
C ALA A 53 -10.19 12.94 -24.69
N VAL A 54 -10.89 13.81 -25.42
CA VAL A 54 -12.25 14.26 -25.07
C VAL A 54 -13.30 13.12 -24.99
N HIS A 55 -12.99 11.95 -25.52
CA HIS A 55 -13.80 10.73 -25.45
C HIS A 55 -13.14 9.63 -24.62
N HIS A 56 -12.14 9.98 -23.80
CA HIS A 56 -11.45 9.06 -22.91
C HIS A 56 -10.61 7.99 -23.60
N GLU A 57 -10.09 8.31 -24.79
CA GLU A 57 -9.37 7.35 -25.63
C GLU A 57 -7.92 7.74 -25.87
N ALA A 58 -7.03 6.75 -25.75
CA ALA A 58 -5.67 6.82 -26.25
C ALA A 58 -5.46 5.80 -27.38
N ARG A 59 -4.70 6.20 -28.41
CA ARG A 59 -4.16 5.30 -29.43
C ARG A 59 -2.73 4.96 -29.07
N ILE A 60 -2.47 3.68 -28.81
CA ILE A 60 -1.16 3.19 -28.36
C ILE A 60 -0.59 2.26 -29.43
N THR A 61 0.66 2.49 -29.81
CA THR A 61 1.42 1.59 -30.69
C THR A 61 2.65 1.06 -29.96
N VAL A 62 2.81 -0.27 -29.95
CA VAL A 62 3.96 -0.95 -29.34
C VAL A 62 4.69 -1.74 -30.40
N THR A 63 6.01 -1.57 -30.49
CA THR A 63 6.84 -2.25 -31.48
C THR A 63 7.92 -3.08 -30.81
N TRP A 64 7.92 -4.38 -31.15
CA TRP A 64 9.00 -5.31 -30.81
C TRP A 64 9.78 -5.64 -32.08
N ARG A 65 11.11 -5.60 -32.00
CA ARG A 65 12.03 -6.00 -33.09
C ARG A 65 12.90 -7.15 -32.63
N ASP A 66 13.49 -7.88 -33.56
CA ASP A 66 14.37 -9.01 -33.26
C ASP A 66 13.70 -10.06 -32.34
N VAL A 67 12.40 -10.33 -32.51
CA VAL A 67 11.65 -11.33 -31.69
C VAL A 67 11.68 -12.75 -32.30
N GLY A 68 12.50 -12.97 -33.33
CA GLY A 68 12.53 -14.22 -34.08
C GLY A 68 11.28 -14.41 -34.94
N THR A 69 10.95 -15.66 -35.30
CA THR A 69 9.83 -15.97 -36.22
C THR A 69 8.72 -16.79 -35.56
N GLU A 70 8.89 -17.18 -34.31
CA GLU A 70 7.84 -17.85 -33.54
C GLU A 70 6.69 -16.88 -33.24
N PRO A 71 5.43 -17.33 -33.13
CA PRO A 71 4.31 -16.44 -32.86
C PRO A 71 4.50 -15.62 -31.57
N LEU A 72 4.38 -14.30 -31.66
CA LEU A 72 4.47 -13.40 -30.51
C LEU A 72 3.15 -13.39 -29.74
N ARG A 73 3.20 -13.66 -28.42
CA ARG A 73 2.06 -13.48 -27.52
C ARG A 73 2.18 -12.13 -26.81
N VAL A 74 1.19 -11.25 -27.00
CA VAL A 74 1.07 -9.98 -26.27
C VAL A 74 -0.15 -10.01 -25.37
N ARG A 75 -0.14 -9.28 -24.27
CA ARG A 75 -1.23 -9.25 -23.30
C ARG A 75 -1.30 -7.97 -22.49
N MET A 76 -2.46 -7.75 -21.89
CA MET A 76 -2.62 -6.80 -20.79
C MET A 76 -2.37 -7.50 -19.46
N SER A 77 -1.88 -6.74 -18.48
CA SER A 77 -1.75 -7.19 -17.10
C SER A 77 -3.13 -7.44 -16.47
N ARG A 78 -3.12 -8.17 -15.35
CA ARG A 78 -4.28 -8.45 -14.49
C ARG A 78 -4.07 -8.02 -13.05
N SER A 79 -2.89 -7.52 -12.73
CA SER A 79 -2.54 -6.96 -11.41
C SER A 79 -1.62 -5.77 -11.64
N SER A 80 -1.50 -4.93 -10.62
CA SER A 80 -0.65 -3.74 -10.61
C SER A 80 0.16 -3.75 -9.31
N PRO A 81 1.45 -3.34 -9.32
CA PRO A 81 2.20 -3.15 -8.08
C PRO A 81 1.42 -2.29 -7.09
N GLY A 82 1.49 -2.65 -5.80
CA GLY A 82 0.77 -2.00 -4.70
C GLY A 82 -0.75 -2.23 -4.65
N ARG A 83 -1.35 -2.89 -5.65
CA ARG A 83 -2.77 -3.31 -5.62
C ARG A 83 -2.91 -4.83 -5.62
N TYR A 84 -3.35 -5.39 -4.49
CA TYR A 84 -3.25 -6.82 -4.20
C TYR A 84 -4.49 -7.62 -4.65
N ALA A 85 -5.02 -7.32 -5.84
CA ALA A 85 -6.19 -7.96 -6.41
C ALA A 85 -6.08 -8.16 -7.93
N ILE A 86 -6.99 -8.98 -8.47
CA ILE A 86 -7.11 -9.15 -9.92
C ILE A 86 -8.03 -8.09 -10.51
N HIS A 87 -7.57 -7.50 -11.61
CA HIS A 87 -8.24 -6.50 -12.40
C HIS A 87 -8.42 -6.96 -13.85
N GLU A 88 -9.52 -6.49 -14.44
CA GLU A 88 -9.93 -6.84 -15.79
C GLU A 88 -9.50 -5.74 -16.79
N PHE A 89 -8.23 -5.30 -16.73
CA PHE A 89 -7.73 -4.15 -17.53
C PHE A 89 -7.96 -4.33 -19.04
N ALA A 90 -7.82 -5.56 -19.54
CA ALA A 90 -8.06 -5.89 -20.95
C ALA A 90 -9.46 -5.53 -21.46
N LYS A 91 -10.47 -5.35 -20.58
CA LYS A 91 -11.84 -4.99 -20.98
C LYS A 91 -11.91 -3.61 -21.67
N ASN A 92 -10.95 -2.73 -21.38
CA ASN A 92 -10.87 -1.38 -21.92
C ASN A 92 -10.01 -1.27 -23.19
N VAL A 93 -9.56 -2.41 -23.73
CA VAL A 93 -8.71 -2.45 -24.92
C VAL A 93 -9.48 -2.98 -26.13
N TYR A 94 -9.48 -2.22 -27.22
CA TYR A 94 -10.19 -2.56 -28.45
C TYR A 94 -9.49 -2.00 -29.70
N SER A 95 -10.05 -2.28 -30.88
CA SER A 95 -9.46 -1.88 -32.17
C SER A 95 -8.03 -2.37 -32.38
N VAL A 96 -7.70 -3.56 -31.85
CA VAL A 96 -6.36 -4.15 -31.91
C VAL A 96 -6.03 -4.57 -33.36
N SER A 97 -4.87 -4.11 -33.83
CA SER A 97 -4.32 -4.41 -35.15
C SER A 97 -2.80 -4.62 -35.05
N ALA A 98 -2.22 -5.35 -36.01
CA ALA A 98 -0.80 -5.65 -36.01
C ALA A 98 -0.21 -5.61 -37.43
N VAL A 99 1.02 -5.13 -37.55
CA VAL A 99 1.81 -5.14 -38.79
C VAL A 99 3.23 -5.65 -38.55
N ASP A 100 3.89 -6.15 -39.59
CA ASP A 100 5.29 -6.57 -39.55
C ASP A 100 6.28 -5.43 -39.85
N GLY A 101 7.58 -5.73 -39.95
CA GLY A 101 8.62 -4.75 -40.26
C GLY A 101 8.50 -4.09 -41.64
N ALA A 102 7.78 -4.71 -42.57
CA ALA A 102 7.47 -4.17 -43.89
C ALA A 102 6.12 -3.42 -43.93
N GLY A 103 5.41 -3.32 -42.81
CA GLY A 103 4.09 -2.70 -42.72
C GLY A 103 2.94 -3.56 -43.27
N ARG A 104 3.17 -4.86 -43.49
CA ARG A 104 2.13 -5.78 -43.95
C ARG A 104 1.26 -6.18 -42.77
N ALA A 105 -0.06 -6.19 -42.95
CA ALA A 105 -1.01 -6.59 -41.93
C ALA A 105 -0.78 -8.05 -41.49
N LEU A 106 -0.74 -8.27 -40.17
CA LEU A 106 -0.60 -9.57 -39.55
C LEU A 106 -1.97 -10.09 -39.07
N THR A 107 -2.13 -11.41 -39.06
CA THR A 107 -3.31 -12.05 -38.46
C THR A 107 -3.17 -12.06 -36.94
N ILE A 108 -4.26 -11.83 -36.22
CA ILE A 108 -4.28 -11.85 -34.76
C ILE A 108 -5.22 -12.96 -34.28
N GLY A 109 -4.67 -13.92 -33.55
CA GLY A 109 -5.44 -14.94 -32.84
C GLY A 109 -5.75 -14.50 -31.41
N ARG A 110 -6.94 -14.83 -30.91
CA ARG A 110 -7.32 -14.58 -29.51
C ARG A 110 -7.91 -15.86 -28.92
N THR A 111 -7.28 -16.36 -27.86
CA THR A 111 -7.59 -17.64 -27.20
C THR A 111 -8.14 -17.46 -25.78
N ASP A 112 -7.97 -16.27 -25.22
CA ASP A 112 -8.43 -15.87 -23.89
C ASP A 112 -8.72 -14.35 -23.90
N PRO A 113 -9.34 -13.79 -22.84
CA PRO A 113 -9.74 -12.39 -22.86
C PRO A 113 -8.59 -11.40 -22.62
N TYR A 114 -7.40 -11.85 -22.23
CA TYR A 114 -6.30 -10.97 -21.79
C TYR A 114 -5.16 -10.83 -22.80
N GLY A 115 -5.05 -11.73 -23.78
CA GLY A 115 -3.95 -11.71 -24.73
C GLY A 115 -4.29 -12.05 -26.18
N TRP A 116 -3.32 -11.74 -27.04
CA TRP A 116 -3.36 -11.87 -28.50
C TRP A 116 -2.10 -12.56 -29.01
N THR A 117 -2.25 -13.55 -29.90
CA THR A 117 -1.15 -14.27 -30.54
C THR A 117 -1.00 -13.82 -31.98
N ILE A 118 0.21 -13.46 -32.38
CA ILE A 118 0.52 -12.85 -33.67
C ILE A 118 1.55 -13.72 -34.40
N PRO A 119 1.11 -14.69 -35.22
CA PRO A 119 2.01 -15.51 -36.04
C PRO A 119 2.43 -14.80 -37.34
N GLY A 120 3.46 -15.34 -38.00
CA GLY A 120 3.78 -14.99 -39.40
C GLY A 120 4.48 -13.65 -39.61
N HIS A 121 5.07 -13.07 -38.56
CA HIS A 121 5.92 -11.88 -38.67
C HIS A 121 7.34 -12.19 -39.15
N ASP A 122 8.05 -11.15 -39.57
CA ASP A 122 9.41 -11.20 -40.10
C ASP A 122 10.50 -10.98 -39.03
N GLY A 123 10.13 -10.96 -37.76
CA GLY A 123 11.00 -10.58 -36.64
C GLY A 123 10.70 -9.21 -36.07
N THR A 124 9.83 -8.43 -36.72
CA THR A 124 9.25 -7.22 -36.16
C THR A 124 7.74 -7.35 -36.05
N VAL A 125 7.17 -6.91 -34.93
CA VAL A 125 5.74 -6.81 -34.72
C VAL A 125 5.44 -5.43 -34.17
N SER A 126 4.55 -4.69 -34.83
CA SER A 126 3.98 -3.45 -34.32
C SER A 126 2.50 -3.65 -34.08
N VAL A 127 2.06 -3.54 -32.82
CA VAL A 127 0.65 -3.66 -32.41
C VAL A 127 0.11 -2.27 -32.13
N THR A 128 -1.04 -1.94 -32.71
CA THR A 128 -1.78 -0.71 -32.39
C THR A 128 -3.15 -1.04 -31.83
N TYR A 129 -3.55 -0.36 -30.77
CA TYR A 129 -4.86 -0.52 -30.13
C TYR A 129 -5.38 0.82 -29.58
N THR A 130 -6.68 0.83 -29.29
CA THR A 130 -7.33 1.89 -28.52
C THR A 130 -7.47 1.45 -27.07
N LEU A 131 -7.11 2.33 -26.14
CA LEU A 131 -7.35 2.20 -24.71
C LEU A 131 -8.42 3.21 -24.30
N PHE A 132 -9.47 2.75 -23.63
CA PHE A 132 -10.43 3.61 -22.93
C PHE A 132 -10.06 3.77 -21.45
N GLY A 133 -9.99 4.99 -20.94
CA GLY A 133 -9.66 5.27 -19.54
C GLY A 133 -10.44 6.45 -19.00
N ASP A 134 -11.33 6.21 -18.03
CA ASP A 134 -12.18 7.24 -17.41
C ASP A 134 -12.24 7.08 -15.88
N ARG A 135 -11.09 6.78 -15.26
CA ARG A 135 -10.96 6.66 -13.81
C ARG A 135 -9.51 6.89 -13.36
N ALA A 136 -9.23 8.08 -12.82
CA ALA A 136 -7.94 8.37 -12.23
C ALA A 136 -7.97 7.97 -10.76
N ASP A 137 -7.16 7.00 -10.40
CA ASP A 137 -6.85 6.55 -9.05
C ASP A 137 -5.49 5.84 -9.08
N GLY A 138 -5.06 5.23 -8.00
CA GLY A 138 -3.79 4.51 -7.93
C GLY A 138 -3.69 3.31 -8.88
N THR A 139 -4.79 2.86 -9.51
CA THR A 139 -4.87 1.56 -10.19
C THR A 139 -5.24 1.64 -11.67
N TYR A 140 -6.08 2.59 -12.07
CA TYR A 140 -6.63 2.67 -13.42
C TYR A 140 -6.06 3.84 -14.21
N ALA A 141 -6.66 4.11 -15.37
CA ALA A 141 -6.27 5.22 -16.25
C ALA A 141 -7.45 6.18 -16.44
N GLN A 142 -7.14 7.46 -16.56
CA GLN A 142 -8.06 8.50 -17.02
C GLN A 142 -7.40 9.30 -18.12
N ILE A 143 -8.13 9.48 -19.20
CA ILE A 143 -7.72 10.32 -20.32
C ILE A 143 -8.87 11.28 -20.53
N ASP A 144 -8.60 12.58 -20.51
CA ASP A 144 -9.59 13.59 -20.84
C ASP A 144 -8.94 14.86 -21.42
N ALA A 145 -9.74 15.92 -21.60
CA ALA A 145 -9.26 17.18 -22.15
C ALA A 145 -8.22 17.91 -21.27
N THR A 146 -8.01 17.47 -20.03
CA THR A 146 -7.16 18.10 -19.02
C THR A 146 -5.88 17.30 -18.73
N HIS A 147 -5.92 15.98 -18.88
CA HIS A 147 -4.76 15.12 -18.67
C HIS A 147 -4.82 13.74 -19.33
N ALA A 148 -3.69 13.05 -19.29
CA ALA A 148 -3.62 11.59 -19.34
C ALA A 148 -2.93 11.06 -18.07
N HIS A 149 -3.73 10.53 -17.15
CA HIS A 149 -3.32 9.79 -15.97
C HIS A 149 -3.25 8.30 -16.29
N LEU A 150 -2.08 7.70 -16.12
CA LEU A 150 -1.80 6.35 -16.57
C LEU A 150 -1.14 5.52 -15.45
N ASN A 151 -1.89 4.56 -14.90
CA ASN A 151 -1.30 3.37 -14.30
C ASN A 151 -0.88 2.41 -15.45
N ILE A 152 0.39 2.02 -15.49
CA ILE A 152 0.97 1.36 -16.66
C ILE A 152 0.42 -0.06 -16.91
N PRO A 153 0.24 -0.92 -15.88
CA PRO A 153 -0.47 -2.20 -16.01
C PRO A 153 -1.86 -2.09 -16.65
N ALA A 154 -2.58 -1.00 -16.37
CA ALA A 154 -3.88 -0.72 -16.98
C ALA A 154 -3.78 -0.16 -18.41
N SER A 155 -2.59 0.25 -18.85
CA SER A 155 -2.40 1.05 -20.08
C SER A 155 -1.64 0.32 -21.19
N LEU A 156 -0.60 -0.44 -20.86
CA LEU A 156 0.36 -0.97 -21.84
C LEU A 156 0.25 -2.49 -22.03
N MET A 157 0.15 -2.91 -23.30
CA MET A 157 0.38 -4.32 -23.66
C MET A 157 1.87 -4.66 -23.57
N TRP A 158 2.18 -5.84 -23.06
CA TRP A 158 3.54 -6.40 -23.03
C TRP A 158 3.59 -7.79 -23.69
N ALA A 159 4.79 -8.24 -24.06
CA ALA A 159 4.99 -9.51 -24.76
C ALA A 159 5.67 -10.55 -23.86
N GLU A 160 5.12 -11.77 -23.84
CA GLU A 160 5.67 -12.89 -23.08
C GLU A 160 7.07 -13.27 -23.60
N GLY A 161 8.01 -13.48 -22.68
CA GLY A 161 9.41 -13.77 -22.97
C GLY A 161 10.24 -12.55 -23.38
N GLN A 162 9.67 -11.34 -23.36
CA GLN A 162 10.37 -10.08 -23.68
C GLN A 162 10.55 -9.16 -22.45
N GLU A 163 10.28 -9.66 -21.25
CA GLU A 163 10.17 -8.89 -20.01
C GLU A 163 11.50 -8.22 -19.61
N ALA A 164 12.64 -8.84 -19.95
CA ALA A 164 13.97 -8.34 -19.64
C ALA A 164 14.45 -7.23 -20.59
N ARG A 165 13.70 -6.91 -21.66
CA ARG A 165 14.12 -5.89 -22.62
C ARG A 165 13.93 -4.48 -22.07
N PRO A 166 14.85 -3.54 -22.36
CA PRO A 166 14.58 -2.13 -22.11
C PRO A 166 13.40 -1.65 -22.95
N ALA A 167 12.73 -0.61 -22.46
CA ALA A 167 11.63 0.05 -23.14
C ALA A 167 11.94 1.52 -23.38
N THR A 168 11.44 2.04 -24.49
CA THR A 168 11.37 3.47 -24.81
C THR A 168 9.91 3.86 -24.93
N VAL A 169 9.48 4.87 -24.17
CA VAL A 169 8.10 5.35 -24.14
C VAL A 169 8.06 6.78 -24.62
N ARG A 170 7.23 7.05 -25.63
CA ARG A 170 7.00 8.38 -26.18
C ARG A 170 5.55 8.80 -25.93
N PHE A 171 5.38 9.92 -25.26
CA PHE A 171 4.08 10.57 -25.05
C PHE A 171 3.86 11.65 -26.10
N ARG A 172 2.65 11.75 -26.65
CA ARG A 172 2.27 12.79 -27.63
C ARG A 172 1.20 13.68 -26.99
N PRO A 173 1.59 14.74 -26.26
CA PRO A 173 0.62 15.60 -25.60
C PRO A 173 -0.30 16.30 -26.61
N VAL A 174 -1.55 16.56 -26.22
CA VAL A 174 -2.54 17.27 -27.06
C VAL A 174 -2.44 18.78 -26.95
N ALA A 175 -1.80 19.29 -25.91
CA ALA A 175 -1.59 20.70 -25.66
C ALA A 175 -0.10 21.01 -25.42
N PRO A 176 0.39 22.19 -25.85
CA PRO A 176 1.82 22.53 -25.81
C PRO A 176 2.36 22.80 -24.40
N ASP A 177 1.48 23.05 -23.43
CA ASP A 177 1.81 23.30 -22.03
C ASP A 177 1.80 22.02 -21.18
N TRP A 178 1.31 20.90 -21.73
CA TRP A 178 1.37 19.61 -21.06
C TRP A 178 2.81 19.12 -20.91
N ARG A 179 3.09 18.57 -19.74
CA ARG A 179 4.38 18.00 -19.33
C ARG A 179 4.14 16.61 -18.78
N VAL A 180 5.21 15.80 -18.74
CA VAL A 180 5.16 14.43 -18.23
C VAL A 180 5.76 14.40 -16.81
N ALA A 181 4.98 13.92 -15.84
CA ALA A 181 5.46 13.55 -14.51
C ALA A 181 5.45 12.02 -14.39
N THR A 182 6.62 11.43 -14.17
CA THR A 182 6.82 9.98 -14.05
C THR A 182 8.18 9.69 -13.40
N GLN A 183 8.38 8.48 -12.90
CA GLN A 183 9.71 7.97 -12.50
C GLN A 183 10.53 7.37 -13.64
N LEU A 184 9.98 7.26 -14.86
CA LEU A 184 10.77 6.80 -16.01
C LEU A 184 12.01 7.68 -16.24
N ARG A 185 13.07 7.07 -16.77
CA ARG A 185 14.31 7.80 -17.05
C ARG A 185 14.10 8.79 -18.21
N PRO A 186 14.29 10.10 -18.02
CA PRO A 186 14.13 11.07 -19.10
C PRO A 186 15.23 10.94 -20.15
N THR A 187 14.94 11.39 -21.36
CA THR A 187 15.93 11.59 -22.44
C THR A 187 16.11 13.08 -22.74
N GLU A 188 16.88 13.42 -23.78
CA GLU A 188 16.98 14.81 -24.26
C GLU A 188 15.66 15.34 -24.84
N ASP A 189 14.78 14.43 -25.31
CA ASP A 189 13.42 14.77 -25.72
C ASP A 189 12.50 14.71 -24.48
N PRO A 190 11.87 15.83 -24.07
CA PRO A 190 11.08 15.91 -22.84
C PRO A 190 9.82 15.03 -22.83
N TYR A 191 9.48 14.44 -23.98
CA TYR A 191 8.34 13.53 -24.13
C TYR A 191 8.76 12.08 -24.37
N VAL A 192 10.06 11.77 -24.27
CA VAL A 192 10.59 10.42 -24.45
C VAL A 192 11.34 10.00 -23.20
N PHE A 193 10.98 8.82 -22.71
CA PHE A 193 11.50 8.23 -21.49
C PHE A 193 11.92 6.78 -21.74
N THR A 194 12.71 6.22 -20.83
CA THR A 194 13.18 4.83 -20.92
C THR A 194 13.00 4.07 -19.60
N ALA A 195 12.80 2.76 -19.71
CA ALA A 195 12.82 1.82 -18.60
C ALA A 195 13.83 0.69 -18.89
N PRO A 196 14.53 0.16 -17.87
CA PRO A 196 15.49 -0.92 -18.05
C PRO A 196 14.85 -2.28 -18.39
N ASN A 197 13.61 -2.51 -17.95
CA ASN A 197 12.86 -3.76 -18.13
C ASN A 197 11.35 -3.54 -17.89
N LEU A 198 10.57 -4.60 -18.05
CA LEU A 198 9.12 -4.59 -17.84
C LEU A 198 8.72 -4.27 -16.40
N GLN A 199 9.43 -4.80 -15.40
CA GLN A 199 9.10 -4.57 -13.98
C GLN A 199 9.15 -3.07 -13.67
N TYR A 200 10.25 -2.39 -14.06
CA TYR A 200 10.37 -0.94 -13.89
C TYR A 200 9.33 -0.16 -14.68
N LEU A 201 9.03 -0.59 -15.92
CA LEU A 201 8.00 0.07 -16.74
C LEU A 201 6.62 -0.02 -16.09
N MET A 202 6.24 -1.19 -15.58
CA MET A 202 4.95 -1.42 -14.93
C MET A 202 4.82 -0.68 -13.60
N ASP A 203 5.93 -0.45 -12.90
CA ASP A 203 5.99 0.36 -11.68
C ASP A 203 6.11 1.88 -11.96
N SER A 204 5.95 2.34 -13.20
CA SER A 204 6.20 3.75 -13.54
C SER A 204 4.92 4.50 -13.92
N PRO A 205 4.07 4.89 -12.95
CA PRO A 205 2.88 5.67 -13.26
C PRO A 205 3.27 6.98 -13.95
N THR A 206 2.32 7.52 -14.71
CA THR A 206 2.57 8.72 -15.51
C THR A 206 1.36 9.64 -15.51
N GLU A 207 1.60 10.92 -15.23
CA GLU A 207 0.64 12.00 -15.45
C GLU A 207 1.15 12.90 -16.57
N VAL A 208 0.32 13.12 -17.59
CA VAL A 208 0.59 14.05 -18.70
C VAL A 208 -0.43 15.17 -18.69
N SER A 209 -0.03 16.34 -18.21
CA SER A 209 -0.95 17.47 -17.99
C SER A 209 -0.20 18.79 -17.83
N ALA A 210 -0.95 19.88 -17.66
CA ALA A 210 -0.40 21.20 -17.31
C ALA A 210 -0.13 21.33 -15.79
N HIS A 211 0.41 20.29 -15.14
CA HIS A 211 0.65 20.26 -13.70
C HIS A 211 1.69 21.31 -13.26
N ALA A 212 1.52 21.80 -12.02
CA ALA A 212 2.49 22.64 -11.34
C ALA A 212 3.58 21.78 -10.69
N VAL A 213 4.79 22.35 -10.52
CA VAL A 213 5.92 21.64 -9.90
C VAL A 213 6.49 22.45 -8.75
N ARG A 214 6.79 21.77 -7.64
CA ARG A 214 7.66 22.25 -6.56
C ARG A 214 8.73 21.20 -6.29
N GLU A 215 9.95 21.66 -6.01
CA GLU A 215 11.09 20.77 -5.78
C GLU A 215 11.89 21.23 -4.58
N TRP A 216 12.52 20.25 -3.94
CA TRP A 216 13.53 20.51 -2.94
C TRP A 216 14.54 19.40 -2.83
N THR A 217 15.70 19.73 -2.26
CA THR A 217 16.75 18.76 -2.01
C THR A 217 16.65 18.24 -0.59
N VAL A 218 16.82 16.94 -0.45
CA VAL A 218 17.17 16.27 0.81
C VAL A 218 18.60 15.78 0.69
N ASP A 219 19.42 16.02 1.72
CA ASP A 219 20.81 15.58 1.76
C ASP A 219 20.97 14.58 2.90
N ASP A 220 21.49 13.42 2.57
CA ASP A 220 21.96 12.47 3.55
C ASP A 220 23.40 12.06 3.21
N ALA A 221 24.28 12.19 4.20
CA ALA A 221 25.72 11.94 4.11
C ALA A 221 26.43 12.60 2.89
N GLY A 222 25.97 13.75 2.42
CA GLY A 222 26.57 14.48 1.29
C GLY A 222 26.16 13.96 -0.10
N THR A 223 25.15 13.10 -0.18
CA THR A 223 24.53 12.68 -1.44
C THR A 223 23.17 13.36 -1.56
N PRO A 224 23.05 14.44 -2.36
CA PRO A 224 21.80 15.16 -2.53
C PRO A 224 20.84 14.35 -3.41
N ARG A 225 19.58 14.22 -2.95
CA ARG A 225 18.45 13.72 -3.73
C ARG A 225 17.40 14.82 -3.86
N THR A 226 16.64 14.80 -4.95
CA THR A 226 15.53 15.73 -5.17
C THR A 226 14.21 15.05 -4.80
N ILE A 227 13.39 15.77 -4.05
CA ILE A 227 11.98 15.47 -3.88
C ILE A 227 11.21 16.45 -4.77
N ARG A 228 10.36 15.89 -5.63
CA ARG A 228 9.52 16.62 -6.57
C ARG A 228 8.07 16.40 -6.22
N LEU A 229 7.30 17.48 -6.24
CA LEU A 229 5.86 17.47 -6.12
C LEU A 229 5.28 18.03 -7.43
N ALA A 230 4.75 17.13 -8.27
CA ALA A 230 4.07 17.44 -9.53
C ALA A 230 2.56 17.32 -9.30
N VAL A 231 1.83 18.44 -9.39
CA VAL A 231 0.42 18.48 -8.97
C VAL A 231 -0.46 19.09 -10.06
N HIS A 232 -1.41 18.31 -10.55
CA HIS A 232 -2.52 18.78 -11.35
C HIS A 232 -3.68 19.10 -10.41
N HIS A 233 -4.00 20.39 -10.22
CA HIS A 233 -4.97 20.80 -9.20
C HIS A 233 -5.83 21.99 -9.60
N ALA A 234 -6.98 22.12 -8.93
CA ALA A 234 -7.87 23.27 -9.03
C ALA A 234 -7.57 24.41 -8.02
N GLY A 235 -6.60 24.22 -7.11
CA GLY A 235 -6.16 25.23 -6.13
C GLY A 235 -5.26 26.34 -6.71
N THR A 236 -4.77 27.22 -5.84
CA THR A 236 -3.84 28.32 -6.18
C THR A 236 -2.38 27.92 -5.94
N ASP A 237 -1.44 28.64 -6.57
CA ASP A 237 0.01 28.46 -6.31
C ASP A 237 0.38 28.65 -4.83
N ALA A 238 -0.30 29.56 -4.12
CA ALA A 238 -0.04 29.80 -2.69
C ALA A 238 -0.49 28.63 -1.81
N GLU A 239 -1.58 27.96 -2.18
CA GLU A 239 -2.01 26.72 -1.51
C GLU A 239 -1.02 25.59 -1.79
N LEU A 240 -0.56 25.44 -3.03
CA LEU A 240 0.48 24.47 -3.37
C LEU A 240 1.78 24.74 -2.60
N ASP A 241 2.20 26.00 -2.46
CA ASP A 241 3.38 26.38 -1.67
C ASP A 241 3.23 26.00 -0.19
N ARG A 242 2.04 26.23 0.39
CA ARG A 242 1.72 25.80 1.76
C ARG A 242 1.80 24.29 1.90
N PHE A 243 1.18 23.55 0.98
CA PHE A 243 1.19 22.09 1.00
C PHE A 243 2.61 21.54 0.87
N ALA A 244 3.42 22.07 -0.06
CA ALA A 244 4.81 21.68 -0.24
C ALA A 244 5.67 21.94 1.01
N ALA A 245 5.40 23.03 1.75
CA ALA A 245 6.08 23.32 3.01
C ALA A 245 5.74 22.31 4.11
N SER A 246 4.48 21.88 4.22
CA SER A 246 4.06 20.82 5.14
C SER A 246 4.64 19.46 4.74
N ALA A 247 4.56 19.10 3.44
CA ALA A 247 5.11 17.86 2.90
C ALA A 247 6.60 17.73 3.18
N ARG A 248 7.40 18.80 3.01
CA ARG A 248 8.83 18.81 3.35
C ARG A 248 9.08 18.39 4.80
N LYS A 249 8.35 18.97 5.76
CA LYS A 249 8.58 18.65 7.18
C LYS A 249 8.25 17.19 7.48
N VAL A 250 7.20 16.65 6.86
CA VAL A 250 6.84 15.23 7.00
C VAL A 250 7.90 14.33 6.39
N VAL A 251 8.37 14.65 5.18
CA VAL A 251 9.49 13.98 4.51
C VAL A 251 10.73 13.95 5.40
N ASP A 252 11.10 15.08 6.01
CA ASP A 252 12.26 15.16 6.92
C ASP A 252 12.10 14.23 8.13
N GLN A 253 10.88 14.10 8.68
CA GLN A 253 10.61 13.17 9.78
C GLN A 253 10.67 11.70 9.37
N GLN A 254 10.20 11.37 8.16
CA GLN A 254 10.26 10.00 7.64
C GLN A 254 11.70 9.58 7.37
N ILE A 255 12.51 10.47 6.78
CA ILE A 255 13.95 10.24 6.64
C ILE A 255 14.60 10.00 8.02
N ALA A 256 14.24 10.79 9.04
CA ALA A 256 14.76 10.59 10.39
C ALA A 256 14.35 9.23 11.00
N VAL A 257 13.14 8.73 10.74
CA VAL A 257 12.72 7.38 11.18
C VAL A 257 13.65 6.31 10.65
N PHE A 258 13.94 6.30 9.34
CA PHE A 258 14.80 5.28 8.72
C PHE A 258 16.30 5.59 8.83
N GLY A 259 16.66 6.82 9.18
CA GLY A 259 18.03 7.29 9.37
C GLY A 259 18.87 7.31 8.09
N ASP A 260 18.23 7.29 6.93
CA ASP A 260 18.83 7.20 5.60
C ASP A 260 17.78 7.56 4.53
N VAL A 261 18.20 8.06 3.38
CA VAL A 261 17.33 8.36 2.23
C VAL A 261 17.49 7.23 1.19
N PRO A 262 16.39 6.63 0.66
CA PRO A 262 16.48 5.59 -0.33
C PRO A 262 17.28 6.07 -1.54
N ASP A 263 18.01 5.15 -2.16
CA ASP A 263 18.67 5.44 -3.43
C ASP A 263 17.61 5.48 -4.54
N PHE A 264 17.18 6.70 -4.88
CA PHE A 264 16.27 6.91 -6.00
C PHE A 264 17.07 6.80 -7.30
N ASP A 265 16.64 5.95 -8.22
CA ASP A 265 17.50 5.48 -9.34
C ASP A 265 18.04 6.62 -10.25
N PHE A 266 17.35 7.77 -10.28
CA PHE A 266 17.78 8.98 -11.00
C PHE A 266 17.92 10.20 -10.08
N GLY A 267 18.18 9.96 -8.80
CA GLY A 267 18.34 10.97 -7.75
C GLY A 267 17.08 11.76 -7.44
N THR A 268 15.90 11.29 -7.86
CA THR A 268 14.63 12.01 -7.69
C THR A 268 13.51 11.08 -7.26
N TYR A 269 12.75 11.50 -6.25
CA TYR A 269 11.43 10.94 -5.92
C TYR A 269 10.34 11.92 -6.35
N THR A 270 9.27 11.44 -7.00
CA THR A 270 8.19 12.32 -7.50
C THR A 270 6.84 11.94 -6.90
N PHE A 271 6.25 12.84 -6.12
CA PHE A 271 4.81 12.84 -5.85
C PHE A 271 4.07 13.31 -7.10
N ILE A 272 3.25 12.44 -7.68
CA ILE A 272 2.40 12.72 -8.83
C ILE A 272 0.96 12.82 -8.31
N ALA A 273 0.42 14.03 -8.27
CA ALA A 273 -0.83 14.29 -7.56
C ALA A 273 -1.91 14.94 -8.43
N ASP A 274 -3.12 14.39 -8.38
CA ASP A 274 -4.31 14.94 -9.04
C ASP A 274 -5.38 15.31 -8.01
N TYR A 275 -5.59 16.61 -7.79
CA TYR A 275 -6.56 17.15 -6.84
C TYR A 275 -7.68 17.89 -7.57
N LEU A 276 -8.60 17.11 -8.13
CA LEU A 276 -9.58 17.51 -9.13
C LEU A 276 -10.94 16.82 -8.91
N PRO A 277 -12.08 17.48 -9.16
CA PRO A 277 -13.40 16.93 -8.83
C PRO A 277 -13.86 15.74 -9.69
N TYR A 278 -13.13 15.40 -10.75
CA TYR A 278 -13.46 14.34 -11.71
C TYR A 278 -12.51 13.13 -11.65
N VAL A 279 -11.57 13.10 -10.69
CA VAL A 279 -10.78 11.91 -10.37
C VAL A 279 -11.49 11.06 -9.30
N SER A 280 -10.92 9.93 -8.92
CA SER A 280 -11.32 9.12 -7.77
C SER A 280 -10.27 9.24 -6.67
N GLY A 281 -10.66 9.17 -5.39
CA GLY A 281 -9.69 9.27 -4.28
C GLY A 281 -8.94 7.97 -4.04
N ASP A 282 -7.61 8.01 -3.99
CA ASP A 282 -6.71 6.87 -3.79
C ASP A 282 -5.24 7.31 -3.56
N GLY A 283 -4.40 6.36 -3.16
CA GLY A 283 -2.94 6.48 -3.09
C GLY A 283 -2.30 5.20 -3.60
N MET A 284 -1.16 5.31 -4.27
CA MET A 284 -0.39 4.14 -4.72
C MET A 284 1.10 4.42 -4.70
N GLU A 285 1.84 3.56 -4.02
CA GLU A 285 3.28 3.61 -3.94
C GLU A 285 3.97 3.08 -5.19
N HIS A 286 5.12 3.67 -5.50
CA HIS A 286 6.04 3.20 -6.51
C HIS A 286 7.48 3.48 -6.08
N ARG A 287 8.43 2.79 -6.72
CA ARG A 287 9.83 2.77 -6.28
C ARG A 287 10.46 4.15 -6.09
N ASN A 288 10.18 5.07 -7.02
CA ASN A 288 10.72 6.42 -7.06
C ASN A 288 9.61 7.48 -7.25
N SER A 289 8.35 7.10 -7.07
CA SER A 289 7.23 8.01 -7.22
C SER A 289 6.01 7.50 -6.46
N THR A 290 4.94 8.27 -6.47
CA THR A 290 3.63 7.82 -6.00
C THR A 290 2.55 8.56 -6.76
N ILE A 291 1.41 7.91 -6.93
CA ILE A 291 0.17 8.54 -7.38
C ILE A 291 -0.68 8.91 -6.16
N LEU A 292 -1.13 10.16 -6.12
CA LEU A 292 -2.02 10.69 -5.08
C LEU A 292 -3.23 11.32 -5.74
N THR A 293 -4.44 10.87 -5.43
CA THR A 293 -5.65 11.43 -6.03
C THR A 293 -6.67 11.83 -4.95
N ASP A 294 -7.28 13.01 -5.10
CA ASP A 294 -8.38 13.47 -4.25
C ASP A 294 -9.38 14.29 -5.07
N THR A 295 -10.67 14.05 -4.85
CA THR A 295 -11.76 14.82 -5.48
C THR A 295 -11.83 16.29 -5.04
N ARG A 296 -11.17 16.63 -3.94
CA ARG A 296 -11.22 17.94 -3.29
C ARG A 296 -9.95 18.74 -3.61
N SER A 297 -10.11 20.04 -3.78
CA SER A 297 -8.97 20.96 -3.78
C SER A 297 -8.30 21.04 -2.39
N PHE A 298 -7.12 21.65 -2.30
CA PHE A 298 -6.41 21.87 -1.04
C PHE A 298 -7.30 22.50 0.04
N ALA A 299 -8.00 23.60 -0.28
CA ALA A 299 -8.86 24.28 0.68
C ALA A 299 -10.09 23.46 1.08
N GLN A 300 -10.67 22.70 0.15
CA GLN A 300 -11.85 21.86 0.44
C GLN A 300 -11.52 20.69 1.36
N ALA A 301 -10.30 20.17 1.28
CA ALA A 301 -9.81 19.11 2.13
C ALA A 301 -9.13 19.62 3.41
N ASP A 302 -9.00 20.94 3.59
CA ASP A 302 -8.16 21.54 4.65
C ASP A 302 -6.74 20.94 4.70
N PHE A 303 -6.17 20.67 3.52
CA PHE A 303 -4.84 20.07 3.37
C PHE A 303 -4.70 18.63 3.91
N ASP A 304 -5.82 17.92 4.18
CA ASP A 304 -5.82 16.51 4.62
C ASP A 304 -5.14 15.56 3.63
N GLN A 305 -4.92 15.98 2.37
CA GLN A 305 -4.12 15.21 1.41
C GLN A 305 -2.70 14.91 1.92
N LEU A 306 -2.24 15.64 2.94
CA LEU A 306 -0.97 15.37 3.62
C LEU A 306 -0.96 13.97 4.26
N GLY A 307 -2.12 13.46 4.67
CA GLY A 307 -2.31 12.10 5.17
C GLY A 307 -1.88 11.05 4.13
N THR A 308 -2.47 11.10 2.94
CA THR A 308 -2.13 10.18 1.84
C THR A 308 -0.67 10.36 1.42
N LEU A 309 -0.19 11.61 1.24
CA LEU A 309 1.22 11.86 0.92
C LEU A 309 2.17 11.23 1.93
N SER A 310 1.84 11.35 3.22
CA SER A 310 2.65 10.79 4.29
C SER A 310 2.67 9.26 4.27
N HIS A 311 1.53 8.62 4.05
CA HIS A 311 1.44 7.17 3.89
C HIS A 311 2.31 6.71 2.72
N GLU A 312 2.09 7.28 1.53
CA GLU A 312 2.76 6.81 0.32
C GLU A 312 4.27 7.09 0.31
N PHE A 313 4.77 8.14 0.99
CA PHE A 313 6.21 8.38 1.02
C PHE A 313 6.97 7.39 1.90
N ILE A 314 6.36 6.87 2.97
CA ILE A 314 6.96 5.79 3.77
C ILE A 314 7.19 4.55 2.91
N HIS A 315 6.31 4.34 1.93
CA HIS A 315 6.41 3.24 1.00
C HIS A 315 7.69 3.23 0.17
N ALA A 316 8.37 4.37 0.01
CA ALA A 316 9.71 4.43 -0.59
C ALA A 316 10.75 3.55 0.14
N TRP A 317 10.57 3.33 1.45
CA TRP A 317 11.35 2.35 2.22
C TRP A 317 10.59 1.02 2.35
N ASN A 318 9.35 1.05 2.83
CA ASN A 318 8.51 -0.11 3.11
C ASN A 318 7.13 0.15 2.52
N VAL A 319 6.75 -0.39 1.37
CA VAL A 319 7.06 -1.73 0.86
C VAL A 319 8.01 -1.82 -0.35
N GLU A 320 8.42 -0.70 -0.95
CA GLU A 320 9.12 -0.73 -2.25
C GLU A 320 10.54 -1.29 -2.22
N ARG A 321 11.15 -1.37 -1.04
CA ARG A 321 12.50 -1.91 -0.84
C ARG A 321 12.54 -2.91 0.31
N ILE A 322 11.85 -2.64 1.41
CA ILE A 322 11.52 -3.63 2.43
C ILE A 322 10.28 -4.39 1.92
N ARG A 323 10.52 -5.31 0.99
CA ARG A 323 9.45 -5.98 0.21
C ARG A 323 9.28 -7.45 0.64
N PRO A 324 8.04 -7.95 0.85
CA PRO A 324 7.78 -9.37 1.00
C PRO A 324 8.25 -10.19 -0.20
N ALA A 325 8.76 -11.40 0.05
CA ALA A 325 9.24 -12.30 -1.01
C ALA A 325 8.16 -12.69 -2.04
N GLU A 326 6.88 -12.70 -1.67
CA GLU A 326 5.80 -13.01 -2.61
C GLU A 326 5.50 -11.88 -3.61
N LEU A 327 6.06 -10.68 -3.39
CA LEU A 327 5.87 -9.51 -4.26
C LEU A 327 7.09 -9.22 -5.16
N GLU A 328 8.13 -10.06 -5.12
CA GLU A 328 9.37 -9.85 -5.87
C GLU A 328 9.79 -11.10 -6.69
N PRO A 329 9.80 -11.05 -8.04
CA PRO A 329 9.20 -10.01 -8.88
C PRO A 329 7.67 -10.08 -8.85
N PHE A 330 6.98 -9.00 -9.21
CA PHE A 330 5.53 -9.03 -9.38
C PHE A 330 5.12 -9.94 -10.55
N ASP A 331 4.15 -10.83 -10.32
CA ASP A 331 3.43 -11.53 -11.38
C ASP A 331 2.25 -10.67 -11.85
N PHE A 332 2.38 -10.06 -13.03
CA PHE A 332 1.34 -9.24 -13.64
C PHE A 332 0.11 -10.03 -14.14
N THR A 333 0.04 -11.34 -13.90
CA THR A 333 -1.04 -12.22 -14.35
C THR A 333 -1.83 -12.85 -13.21
N ASP A 334 -1.32 -12.75 -11.97
CA ASP A 334 -1.91 -13.30 -10.75
C ASP A 334 -2.03 -12.24 -9.63
N ALA A 335 -2.68 -12.60 -8.53
CA ALA A 335 -3.06 -11.68 -7.45
C ALA A 335 -1.90 -11.31 -6.49
N ASN A 336 -0.77 -12.03 -6.55
CA ASN A 336 0.38 -11.87 -5.66
C ASN A 336 0.02 -11.86 -4.15
N PRO A 337 -0.63 -12.92 -3.62
CA PRO A 337 -1.02 -12.95 -2.22
C PRO A 337 0.21 -13.04 -1.29
N THR A 338 0.25 -12.21 -0.25
CA THR A 338 1.29 -12.25 0.79
C THR A 338 0.67 -12.22 2.21
N PRO A 339 1.22 -12.98 3.17
CA PRO A 339 0.78 -12.91 4.57
C PRO A 339 1.33 -11.67 5.30
N SER A 340 2.08 -10.80 4.63
CA SER A 340 2.87 -9.73 5.27
C SER A 340 2.30 -8.32 5.09
N LEU A 341 1.10 -8.14 4.53
CA LEU A 341 0.51 -6.80 4.34
C LEU A 341 0.18 -6.08 5.65
N TRP A 342 -0.11 -6.80 6.74
CA TRP A 342 -0.24 -6.18 8.07
C TRP A 342 1.06 -5.49 8.51
N PHE A 343 2.22 -5.97 8.05
CA PHE A 343 3.49 -5.30 8.30
C PHE A 343 3.69 -4.20 7.25
N ALA A 344 3.65 -4.54 5.96
CA ALA A 344 3.88 -3.60 4.87
C ALA A 344 2.97 -2.37 4.95
N GLU A 345 1.65 -2.56 4.99
CA GLU A 345 0.67 -1.48 5.03
C GLU A 345 0.34 -1.01 6.45
N GLY A 346 0.30 -1.93 7.40
CA GLY A 346 -0.08 -1.59 8.76
C GLY A 346 0.98 -0.79 9.50
N PHE A 347 2.27 -1.09 9.31
CA PHE A 347 3.34 -0.27 9.91
C PHE A 347 3.42 1.09 9.21
N THR A 348 3.20 1.13 7.90
CA THR A 348 3.07 2.39 7.16
C THR A 348 1.89 3.23 7.70
N SER A 349 0.74 2.60 7.98
CA SER A 349 -0.43 3.24 8.61
C SER A 349 -0.19 3.72 10.04
N TYR A 350 0.81 3.17 10.74
CA TYR A 350 1.26 3.68 12.03
C TYR A 350 2.16 4.91 11.86
N TYR A 351 3.14 4.83 10.96
CA TYR A 351 4.10 5.89 10.75
C TYR A 351 3.55 7.12 10.02
N GLY A 352 2.55 6.97 9.14
CA GLY A 352 1.94 8.09 8.40
C GLY A 352 1.45 9.20 9.35
N PRO A 353 0.39 8.98 10.14
CA PRO A 353 -0.10 9.97 11.09
C PRO A 353 0.94 10.32 12.16
N LEU A 354 1.79 9.38 12.59
CA LEU A 354 2.84 9.66 13.57
C LEU A 354 3.83 10.69 13.04
N THR A 355 4.28 10.58 11.79
CA THR A 355 5.29 11.50 11.22
C THR A 355 4.71 12.88 10.91
N ILE A 356 3.42 12.99 10.56
CA ILE A 356 2.69 14.27 10.53
C ILE A 356 2.68 14.92 11.91
N ARG A 357 2.38 14.14 12.96
CA ARG A 357 2.41 14.62 14.35
C ARG A 357 3.81 15.08 14.76
N ARG A 358 4.85 14.27 14.48
CA ARG A 358 6.26 14.59 14.77
C ARG A 358 6.76 15.82 14.01
N ALA A 359 6.24 16.06 12.81
CA ALA A 359 6.51 17.25 11.99
C ALA A 359 5.86 18.53 12.54
N GLY A 360 4.96 18.40 13.52
CA GLY A 360 4.21 19.52 14.08
C GLY A 360 3.02 19.98 13.23
N GLU A 361 2.64 19.19 12.22
CA GLU A 361 1.50 19.49 11.32
C GLU A 361 0.17 18.99 11.91
N GLN A 362 0.22 18.15 12.95
CA GLN A 362 -0.95 17.73 13.73
C GLN A 362 -0.74 17.99 15.23
N SER A 363 -1.83 18.34 15.93
CA SER A 363 -1.81 18.45 17.40
C SER A 363 -1.79 17.07 18.07
N VAL A 364 -1.35 17.00 19.33
CA VAL A 364 -1.42 15.75 20.12
C VAL A 364 -2.87 15.25 20.23
N ASP A 365 -3.82 16.12 20.53
CA ASP A 365 -5.22 15.70 20.70
C ASP A 365 -5.84 15.21 19.39
N GLY A 366 -5.47 15.81 18.25
CA GLY A 366 -5.86 15.31 16.92
C GLY A 366 -5.32 13.90 16.66
N PHE A 367 -4.02 13.70 16.86
CA PHE A 367 -3.40 12.38 16.71
C PHE A 367 -4.04 11.32 17.62
N LEU A 368 -4.33 11.67 18.87
CA LEU A 368 -4.96 10.74 19.83
C LEU A 368 -6.42 10.43 19.48
N ALA A 369 -7.15 11.37 18.87
CA ALA A 369 -8.50 11.12 18.38
C ALA A 369 -8.48 10.06 17.25
N ASP A 370 -7.58 10.21 16.28
CA ASP A 370 -7.42 9.25 15.17
C ASP A 370 -6.96 7.88 15.67
N LEU A 371 -5.96 7.87 16.58
CA LEU A 371 -5.46 6.65 17.22
C LEU A 371 -6.56 5.94 18.01
N GLY A 372 -7.34 6.69 18.79
CA GLY A 372 -8.44 6.16 19.58
C GLY A 372 -9.54 5.55 18.70
N GLY A 373 -9.89 6.20 17.60
CA GLY A 373 -10.83 5.68 16.60
C GLY A 373 -10.34 4.37 15.98
N THR A 374 -9.07 4.32 15.56
CA THR A 374 -8.44 3.13 14.97
C THR A 374 -8.37 1.96 15.97
N LEU A 375 -7.93 2.24 17.20
CA LEU A 375 -7.87 1.24 18.27
C LEU A 375 -9.25 0.71 18.60
N GLY A 376 -10.25 1.60 18.69
CA GLY A 376 -11.65 1.24 18.89
C GLY A 376 -12.22 0.40 17.76
N PHE A 377 -11.87 0.70 16.52
CA PHE A 377 -12.25 -0.13 15.38
C PHE A 377 -11.70 -1.56 15.53
N ILE A 378 -10.40 -1.73 15.76
CA ILE A 378 -9.77 -3.06 15.84
C ILE A 378 -10.16 -3.85 17.09
N VAL A 379 -10.28 -3.21 18.25
CA VAL A 379 -10.72 -3.89 19.48
C VAL A 379 -12.13 -4.46 19.30
N ASN A 380 -13.01 -3.73 18.61
CA ASN A 380 -14.42 -4.09 18.47
C ASN A 380 -14.77 -4.82 17.17
N ASN A 381 -13.83 -4.99 16.23
CA ASN A 381 -14.12 -5.60 14.94
C ASN A 381 -14.27 -7.13 15.07
N PRO A 382 -15.42 -7.72 14.70
CA PRO A 382 -15.66 -9.16 14.79
C PRO A 382 -14.76 -9.99 13.88
N GLY A 383 -14.20 -9.40 12.82
CA GLY A 383 -13.35 -10.07 11.83
C GLY A 383 -12.11 -10.72 12.45
N ARG A 384 -11.61 -10.19 13.57
CA ARG A 384 -10.47 -10.76 14.32
C ARG A 384 -10.70 -12.17 14.85
N ALA A 385 -11.96 -12.55 15.08
CA ALA A 385 -12.30 -13.91 15.49
C ALA A 385 -12.17 -14.94 14.34
N TYR A 386 -11.99 -14.48 13.10
CA TYR A 386 -11.98 -15.30 11.89
C TYR A 386 -10.65 -15.27 11.13
N GLY A 387 -9.63 -14.63 11.70
CA GLY A 387 -8.27 -14.67 11.17
C GLY A 387 -7.32 -13.72 11.89
N SER A 388 -6.04 -14.05 11.78
CA SER A 388 -4.92 -13.26 12.25
C SER A 388 -4.58 -12.11 11.30
N PRO A 389 -3.70 -11.17 11.70
CA PRO A 389 -3.16 -10.17 10.78
C PRO A 389 -2.63 -10.77 9.47
N GLN A 390 -1.97 -11.94 9.53
CA GLN A 390 -1.50 -12.65 8.34
C GLN A 390 -2.65 -13.16 7.46
N GLU A 391 -3.66 -13.79 8.08
CA GLU A 391 -4.84 -14.27 7.36
C GLU A 391 -5.64 -13.11 6.73
N MET A 392 -5.74 -11.95 7.39
CA MET A 392 -6.38 -10.77 6.81
C MET A 392 -5.59 -10.21 5.62
N SER A 393 -4.25 -10.29 5.67
CA SER A 393 -3.38 -9.92 4.54
C SER A 393 -3.63 -10.84 3.34
N LEU A 394 -3.72 -12.15 3.56
CA LEU A 394 -4.03 -13.13 2.49
C LEU A 394 -5.41 -12.96 1.86
N ARG A 395 -6.32 -12.22 2.50
CA ARG A 395 -7.66 -11.92 1.96
C ARG A 395 -7.72 -10.62 1.17
N ALA A 396 -6.63 -9.87 1.05
CA ALA A 396 -6.56 -8.65 0.24
C ALA A 396 -7.15 -8.81 -1.18
N PRO A 397 -6.93 -9.92 -1.91
CA PRO A 397 -7.51 -10.12 -3.25
C PRO A 397 -9.04 -10.09 -3.33
N PHE A 398 -9.75 -10.15 -2.21
CA PHE A 398 -11.20 -10.12 -2.15
C PHE A 398 -11.78 -8.77 -1.72
N VAL A 399 -10.94 -7.81 -1.33
CA VAL A 399 -11.37 -6.55 -0.69
C VAL A 399 -10.67 -5.31 -1.25
N ASP A 400 -9.48 -5.47 -1.83
CA ASP A 400 -8.65 -4.37 -2.32
C ASP A 400 -9.06 -3.98 -3.75
N ALA A 401 -10.16 -3.23 -3.86
CA ALA A 401 -10.82 -2.86 -5.12
C ALA A 401 -11.29 -4.04 -6.01
N ALA A 402 -11.29 -5.25 -5.47
CA ALA A 402 -11.87 -6.43 -6.12
C ALA A 402 -13.39 -6.26 -6.29
N THR A 403 -13.91 -6.60 -7.47
CA THR A 403 -15.35 -6.54 -7.75
C THR A 403 -15.93 -7.94 -7.83
N ALA A 404 -16.85 -8.27 -6.93
CA ALA A 404 -17.65 -9.51 -6.94
C ALA A 404 -19.15 -9.18 -6.88
N ILE A 405 -19.96 -9.87 -7.68
CA ILE A 405 -21.43 -9.70 -7.66
C ILE A 405 -22.05 -10.38 -6.45
N ASP A 406 -21.48 -11.53 -6.04
CA ASP A 406 -21.91 -12.24 -4.85
C ASP A 406 -21.43 -11.52 -3.57
N PRO A 407 -22.30 -11.32 -2.57
CA PRO A 407 -21.94 -10.57 -1.39
C PRO A 407 -21.08 -11.40 -0.43
N THR A 408 -19.98 -10.80 0.03
CA THR A 408 -19.16 -11.35 1.13
C THR A 408 -19.77 -10.98 2.48
N ASN A 409 -19.62 -11.85 3.49
CA ASN A 409 -19.99 -11.51 4.85
C ASN A 409 -18.97 -10.49 5.42
N PRO A 410 -19.34 -9.24 5.72
CA PRO A 410 -18.38 -8.23 6.16
C PRO A 410 -17.86 -8.49 7.59
N THR A 411 -18.49 -9.39 8.35
CA THR A 411 -18.14 -9.66 9.76
C THR A 411 -16.97 -10.62 9.94
N ILE A 412 -16.48 -11.24 8.85
CA ILE A 412 -15.35 -12.18 8.88
C ILE A 412 -14.02 -11.55 8.46
N PHE A 413 -14.00 -10.24 8.16
CA PHE A 413 -12.83 -9.53 7.68
C PHE A 413 -12.61 -8.26 8.50
N THR A 414 -11.35 -7.94 8.74
CA THR A 414 -10.91 -6.62 9.21
C THR A 414 -9.70 -6.21 8.38
N SER A 415 -9.61 -4.92 8.03
CA SER A 415 -8.52 -4.45 7.17
C SER A 415 -7.17 -4.63 7.87
N TYR A 416 -6.19 -5.17 7.14
CA TYR A 416 -4.83 -5.38 7.60
C TYR A 416 -4.08 -4.04 7.84
N TYR A 417 -4.54 -2.93 7.26
CA TYR A 417 -4.02 -1.57 7.52
C TYR A 417 -4.21 -1.18 9.01
N PRO A 418 -5.45 -0.95 9.51
CA PRO A 418 -5.65 -0.60 10.91
C PRO A 418 -5.25 -1.74 11.85
N TYR A 419 -5.35 -3.02 11.42
CA TYR A 419 -4.95 -4.12 12.27
C TYR A 419 -3.44 -4.08 12.53
N GLY A 420 -2.64 -3.99 11.46
CA GLY A 420 -1.20 -3.87 11.58
C GLY A 420 -0.75 -2.57 12.23
N GLN A 421 -1.46 -1.45 12.03
CA GLN A 421 -1.22 -0.19 12.75
C GLN A 421 -1.30 -0.35 14.27
N ILE A 422 -2.28 -1.12 14.75
CA ILE A 422 -2.45 -1.40 16.18
C ILE A 422 -1.41 -2.41 16.69
N ILE A 423 -0.95 -3.35 15.85
CA ILE A 423 0.20 -4.20 16.19
C ILE A 423 1.49 -3.37 16.28
N ALA A 424 1.73 -2.43 15.37
CA ALA A 424 2.87 -1.52 15.40
C ALA A 424 2.85 -0.62 16.64
N LEU A 425 1.68 -0.07 17.01
CA LEU A 425 1.48 0.68 18.26
C LEU A 425 1.84 -0.17 19.48
N ALA A 426 1.30 -1.39 19.55
CA ALA A 426 1.58 -2.33 20.63
C ALA A 426 3.07 -2.63 20.74
N LEU A 427 3.73 -2.88 19.60
CA LEU A 427 5.16 -3.15 19.54
C LEU A 427 5.98 -1.94 20.00
N ASP A 428 5.75 -0.74 19.46
CA ASP A 428 6.53 0.46 19.82
C ASP A 428 6.44 0.77 21.32
N LEU A 429 5.23 0.77 21.88
CA LEU A 429 5.05 1.05 23.31
C LEU A 429 5.66 -0.04 24.20
N THR A 430 5.66 -1.30 23.75
CA THR A 430 6.30 -2.41 24.47
C THR A 430 7.82 -2.31 24.38
N LEU A 431 8.38 -1.97 23.22
CA LEU A 431 9.81 -1.78 23.02
C LEU A 431 10.35 -0.69 23.95
N ARG A 432 9.72 0.50 23.91
CA ARG A 432 10.08 1.64 24.76
C ARG A 432 9.99 1.32 26.25
N GLN A 433 9.05 0.46 26.65
CA GLN A 433 8.88 0.03 28.05
C GLN A 433 9.97 -0.94 28.51
N ARG A 434 10.23 -1.97 27.70
CA ARG A 434 11.01 -3.14 28.12
C ARG A 434 12.49 -3.06 27.78
N PHE A 435 12.83 -2.32 26.73
CA PHE A 435 14.16 -2.28 26.15
C PHE A 435 14.62 -0.81 26.10
N PRO A 436 15.31 -0.31 27.15
CA PRO A 436 15.71 1.09 27.24
C PRO A 436 16.47 1.56 26.00
N GLY A 437 15.95 2.59 25.34
CA GLY A 437 16.55 3.17 24.13
C GLY A 437 16.26 2.42 22.83
N VAL A 438 15.45 1.35 22.86
CA VAL A 438 14.97 0.65 21.66
C VAL A 438 13.54 1.08 21.37
N THR A 439 13.30 1.44 20.11
CA THR A 439 12.01 1.88 19.60
C THR A 439 11.61 1.07 18.37
N LEU A 440 10.38 1.25 17.88
CA LEU A 440 9.99 0.71 16.59
C LEU A 440 10.87 1.23 15.45
N ASP A 441 11.38 2.46 15.56
CA ASP A 441 12.26 3.07 14.55
C ASP A 441 13.55 2.25 14.41
N ASP A 442 14.09 1.71 15.51
CA ASP A 442 15.27 0.84 15.48
C ASP A 442 14.99 -0.51 14.81
N TYR A 443 13.78 -1.04 14.99
CA TYR A 443 13.33 -2.24 14.29
C TYR A 443 13.17 -1.98 12.78
N MET A 444 12.56 -0.87 12.39
CA MET A 444 12.43 -0.49 10.98
C MET A 444 13.78 -0.16 10.33
N ARG A 445 14.71 0.49 11.04
CA ARG A 445 16.10 0.72 10.60
C ARG A 445 16.84 -0.60 10.39
N ARG A 446 16.57 -1.62 11.21
CA ARG A 446 17.13 -2.97 11.02
C ARG A 446 16.58 -3.60 9.75
N MET A 447 15.26 -3.57 9.55
CA MET A 447 14.62 -4.06 8.32
C MET A 447 15.16 -3.33 7.08
N TRP A 448 15.29 -2.00 7.15
CA TRP A 448 15.87 -1.18 6.08
C TRP A 448 17.28 -1.63 5.71
N ARG A 449 18.18 -1.75 6.69
CA ARG A 449 19.58 -2.12 6.42
C ARG A 449 19.75 -3.54 5.88
N VAL A 450 18.92 -4.48 6.33
CA VAL A 450 19.07 -5.90 5.98
C VAL A 450 18.38 -6.22 4.66
N HIS A 451 17.21 -5.65 4.41
CA HIS A 451 16.35 -5.98 3.26
C HIS A 451 16.24 -4.82 2.26
N GLY A 452 16.02 -3.60 2.74
CA GLY A 452 15.83 -2.44 1.86
C GLY A 452 17.09 -2.00 1.13
N VAL A 453 18.19 -1.77 1.84
CA VAL A 453 19.49 -1.34 1.26
C VAL A 453 20.10 -2.42 0.38
N THR A 454 19.87 -3.70 0.70
CA THR A 454 20.41 -4.85 -0.05
C THR A 454 19.49 -5.32 -1.17
N GLU A 455 18.29 -4.74 -1.24
CA GLU A 455 17.18 -5.15 -2.11
C GLU A 455 16.92 -6.66 -2.04
N GLN A 456 17.02 -7.24 -0.84
CA GLN A 456 16.67 -8.63 -0.60
C GLN A 456 15.27 -8.69 0.00
N PRO A 457 14.30 -9.31 -0.67
CA PRO A 457 12.97 -9.40 -0.11
C PRO A 457 12.97 -10.23 1.19
N PHE A 458 12.03 -9.94 2.08
CA PHE A 458 11.92 -10.57 3.39
C PHE A 458 10.84 -11.66 3.41
N THR A 459 11.03 -12.62 4.30
CA THR A 459 10.03 -13.62 4.69
C THR A 459 9.48 -13.31 6.09
N PRO A 460 8.35 -13.91 6.51
CA PRO A 460 7.86 -13.74 7.89
C PRO A 460 8.90 -14.09 8.97
N ASP A 461 9.76 -15.08 8.73
CA ASP A 461 10.82 -15.47 9.67
C ASP A 461 11.87 -14.36 9.83
N ASP A 462 12.14 -13.60 8.76
CA ASP A 462 13.07 -12.47 8.80
C ASP A 462 12.56 -11.33 9.68
N LEU A 463 11.23 -11.15 9.78
CA LEU A 463 10.62 -10.18 10.70
C LEU A 463 10.91 -10.55 12.16
N VAL A 464 10.77 -11.84 12.50
CA VAL A 464 11.08 -12.37 13.84
C VAL A 464 12.58 -12.23 14.12
N GLU A 465 13.43 -12.60 13.16
CA GLU A 465 14.89 -12.47 13.27
C GLU A 465 15.31 -11.02 13.50
N ALA A 466 14.80 -10.09 12.71
CA ALA A 466 15.10 -8.68 12.85
C ALA A 466 14.70 -8.15 14.23
N LEU A 467 13.53 -8.53 14.74
CA LEU A 467 13.09 -8.10 16.07
C LEU A 467 13.95 -8.71 17.19
N ALA A 468 14.31 -9.98 17.07
CA ALA A 468 15.18 -10.67 18.01
C ALA A 468 16.57 -10.02 18.09
N VAL A 469 17.13 -9.62 16.94
CA VAL A 469 18.43 -8.93 16.90
C VAL A 469 18.31 -7.51 17.45
N THR A 470 17.27 -6.75 17.09
CA THR A 470 17.06 -5.38 17.57
C THR A 470 16.91 -5.32 19.08
N THR A 471 16.23 -6.31 19.68
CA THR A 471 16.00 -6.36 21.14
C THR A 471 17.09 -7.10 21.91
N GLY A 472 17.86 -7.96 21.24
CA GLY A 472 18.75 -8.93 21.89
C GLY A 472 17.99 -10.04 22.62
N ASP A 473 16.69 -10.22 22.38
CA ASP A 473 15.81 -11.16 23.07
C ASP A 473 14.95 -11.95 22.06
N ARG A 474 15.44 -13.13 21.67
CA ARG A 474 14.73 -14.06 20.77
C ARG A 474 13.39 -14.50 21.34
N ALA A 475 13.35 -14.81 22.64
CA ALA A 475 12.15 -15.35 23.27
C ALA A 475 11.02 -14.31 23.26
N PHE A 476 11.35 -13.03 23.48
CA PHE A 476 10.40 -11.94 23.31
C PHE A 476 9.87 -11.84 21.87
N ALA A 477 10.77 -11.89 20.87
CA ALA A 477 10.36 -11.78 19.47
C ALA A 477 9.41 -12.92 19.06
N GLU A 478 9.78 -14.17 19.34
CA GLU A 478 8.95 -15.35 19.04
C GLU A 478 7.58 -15.27 19.75
N ASP A 479 7.57 -14.91 21.03
CA ASP A 479 6.34 -14.79 21.82
C ASP A 479 5.43 -13.64 21.32
N PHE A 480 6.01 -12.51 20.91
CA PHE A 480 5.24 -11.39 20.35
C PHE A 480 4.53 -11.81 19.06
N PHE A 481 5.25 -12.45 18.13
CA PHE A 481 4.67 -12.90 16.86
C PHE A 481 3.63 -14.01 17.07
N ALA A 482 3.95 -15.03 17.87
CA ALA A 482 3.02 -16.13 18.15
C ALA A 482 1.69 -15.62 18.73
N ARG A 483 1.73 -14.70 19.71
CA ARG A 483 0.51 -14.19 20.35
C ARG A 483 -0.24 -13.18 19.47
N HIS A 484 0.48 -12.20 18.93
CA HIS A 484 -0.17 -11.02 18.34
C HIS A 484 -0.35 -11.09 16.81
N VAL A 485 0.55 -11.82 16.12
CA VAL A 485 0.54 -11.93 14.65
C VAL A 485 -0.10 -13.24 14.18
N GLU A 486 0.08 -14.33 14.93
CA GLU A 486 -0.47 -15.65 14.56
C GLU A 486 -1.79 -15.95 15.29
N ALA A 487 -1.88 -15.67 16.59
CA ALA A 487 -3.04 -16.00 17.42
C ALA A 487 -4.07 -14.86 17.60
N SER A 488 -3.88 -13.72 16.94
CA SER A 488 -4.80 -12.55 16.97
C SER A 488 -5.00 -11.89 18.35
N GLU A 489 -4.19 -12.24 19.35
CA GLU A 489 -4.28 -11.63 20.68
C GLU A 489 -3.89 -10.15 20.60
N LEU A 490 -4.54 -9.30 21.38
CA LEU A 490 -4.08 -7.91 21.57
C LEU A 490 -3.58 -7.74 23.01
N PRO A 491 -2.52 -6.96 23.23
CA PRO A 491 -2.10 -6.62 24.58
C PRO A 491 -3.11 -5.71 25.28
N ASP A 492 -3.00 -5.59 26.60
CA ASP A 492 -3.70 -4.56 27.34
C ASP A 492 -3.07 -3.19 27.05
N PHE A 493 -3.77 -2.37 26.27
CA PHE A 493 -3.31 -1.04 25.88
C PHE A 493 -3.34 -0.02 27.02
N GLY A 494 -4.13 -0.25 28.09
CA GLY A 494 -4.24 0.69 29.20
C GLY A 494 -2.88 1.00 29.85
N PRO A 495 -2.16 -0.03 30.35
CA PRO A 495 -0.81 0.15 30.89
C PRO A 495 0.20 0.67 29.87
N LEU A 496 0.14 0.23 28.61
CA LEU A 496 1.06 0.68 27.56
C LEU A 496 0.94 2.18 27.31
N LEU A 497 -0.29 2.68 27.15
CA LEU A 497 -0.61 4.10 26.94
C LEU A 497 -0.40 4.94 28.21
N GLY A 498 -0.62 4.36 29.39
CA GLY A 498 -0.43 5.03 30.68
C GLY A 498 0.99 5.55 30.91
N GLN A 499 1.99 4.93 30.27
CA GLN A 499 3.39 5.39 30.27
C GLN A 499 3.56 6.77 29.65
N ALA A 500 2.74 7.13 28.67
CA ALA A 500 2.72 8.42 28.00
C ALA A 500 1.77 9.43 28.68
N GLY A 501 1.23 9.09 29.86
CA GLY A 501 0.20 9.91 30.51
C GLY A 501 -1.09 9.96 29.70
N LEU A 502 -1.44 8.86 29.04
CA LEU A 502 -2.67 8.73 28.27
C LEU A 502 -3.64 7.80 28.99
N VAL A 503 -4.93 8.08 28.82
CA VAL A 503 -6.03 7.33 29.42
C VAL A 503 -6.88 6.75 28.31
N LEU A 504 -6.95 5.42 28.28
CA LEU A 504 -7.92 4.67 27.47
C LEU A 504 -9.21 4.52 28.27
N ARG A 505 -10.34 4.98 27.73
CA ARG A 505 -11.63 4.89 28.42
C ARG A 505 -12.80 4.73 27.43
N PRO A 506 -13.97 4.26 27.88
CA PRO A 506 -15.19 4.34 27.09
C PRO A 506 -15.50 5.79 26.72
N ALA A 507 -15.75 6.06 25.44
CA ALA A 507 -16.10 7.40 24.98
C ALA A 507 -17.52 7.79 25.42
N ARG A 508 -18.43 6.81 25.49
CA ARG A 508 -19.87 7.01 25.76
C ARG A 508 -20.45 5.88 26.63
N PRO A 509 -20.03 5.74 27.91
CA PRO A 509 -20.37 4.59 28.76
C PRO A 509 -21.87 4.41 29.03
N GLU A 510 -22.65 5.49 28.99
CA GLU A 510 -24.10 5.47 29.22
C GLU A 510 -24.92 5.31 27.93
N ALA A 511 -24.28 5.35 26.75
CA ALA A 511 -25.00 5.27 25.48
C ALA A 511 -25.40 3.83 25.17
N ALA A 512 -26.66 3.65 24.76
CA ALA A 512 -27.16 2.40 24.24
C ALA A 512 -26.61 2.12 22.84
N TRP A 513 -26.31 0.84 22.59
CA TRP A 513 -25.79 0.35 21.32
C TRP A 513 -26.51 -0.91 20.90
N ILE A 514 -26.61 -1.11 19.58
CA ILE A 514 -27.43 -2.16 18.98
C ILE A 514 -26.65 -3.17 18.13
N GLY A 515 -25.37 -2.90 17.82
CA GLY A 515 -24.60 -3.81 16.97
C GLY A 515 -23.88 -3.23 15.78
N GLY A 516 -24.13 -1.97 15.44
CA GLY A 516 -23.49 -1.30 14.32
C GLY A 516 -24.06 -1.50 12.90
N PRO A 517 -25.01 -2.41 12.55
CA PRO A 517 -25.56 -2.38 11.20
C PRO A 517 -26.40 -1.10 11.03
N PRO A 518 -26.24 -0.34 9.94
CA PRO A 518 -27.13 0.77 9.67
C PRO A 518 -28.56 0.25 9.54
N ILE A 519 -29.49 1.00 10.14
CA ILE A 519 -30.92 0.79 9.99
C ILE A 519 -31.44 2.04 9.27
N ARG A 520 -32.00 1.83 8.08
CA ARG A 520 -32.32 2.92 7.15
C ARG A 520 -33.77 2.86 6.71
N ALA A 521 -34.41 4.01 6.64
CA ALA A 521 -35.77 4.15 6.16
C ALA A 521 -35.91 3.71 4.71
N THR A 522 -37.01 3.01 4.45
CA THR A 522 -37.49 2.63 3.11
C THR A 522 -38.79 3.35 2.75
N GLY A 523 -39.21 4.29 3.60
CA GLY A 523 -40.44 5.08 3.47
C GLY A 523 -41.59 4.58 4.35
N THR A 524 -41.75 3.25 4.48
CA THR A 524 -42.86 2.64 5.28
C THR A 524 -42.38 1.70 6.39
N ALA A 525 -41.06 1.53 6.49
CA ALA A 525 -40.38 0.70 7.47
C ALA A 525 -38.91 1.11 7.53
N LEU A 526 -38.18 0.56 8.49
CA LEU A 526 -36.72 0.64 8.54
C LEU A 526 -36.08 -0.69 8.16
N MET A 527 -35.13 -0.69 7.24
CA MET A 527 -34.44 -1.89 6.80
C MET A 527 -33.09 -2.03 7.52
N VAL A 528 -32.80 -3.24 7.99
CA VAL A 528 -31.44 -3.63 8.41
C VAL A 528 -30.57 -3.77 7.17
N THR A 529 -29.59 -2.90 6.96
CA THR A 529 -28.89 -2.83 5.65
C THR A 529 -27.71 -3.79 5.53
N ASN A 530 -27.12 -4.20 6.66
CA ASN A 530 -25.92 -5.04 6.72
C ASN A 530 -26.16 -6.32 7.54
N VAL A 531 -25.29 -7.32 7.32
CA VAL A 531 -25.27 -8.55 8.14
C VAL A 531 -24.88 -8.17 9.57
N PRO A 532 -25.73 -8.44 10.59
CA PRO A 532 -25.40 -8.14 11.97
C PRO A 532 -24.23 -8.99 12.48
N ALA A 533 -23.34 -8.39 13.26
CA ALA A 533 -22.22 -9.09 13.89
C ALA A 533 -22.72 -10.04 14.98
N ARG A 534 -22.14 -11.25 15.07
CA ARG A 534 -22.44 -12.20 16.15
C ARG A 534 -22.20 -11.54 17.52
N GLY A 535 -23.10 -11.76 18.47
CA GLY A 535 -23.03 -11.16 19.81
C GLY A 535 -23.54 -9.71 19.88
N SER A 536 -23.93 -9.11 18.76
CA SER A 536 -24.62 -7.81 18.78
C SER A 536 -26.10 -7.93 19.16
N PRO A 537 -26.70 -6.91 19.79
CA PRO A 537 -28.13 -6.89 20.08
C PRO A 537 -29.06 -7.19 18.89
N VAL A 538 -28.78 -6.64 17.70
CA VAL A 538 -29.56 -6.92 16.49
C VAL A 538 -29.43 -8.40 16.08
N PHE A 539 -28.22 -8.98 16.16
CA PHE A 539 -28.01 -10.40 15.87
C PHE A 539 -28.74 -11.31 16.87
N GLU A 540 -28.61 -11.03 18.17
CA GLU A 540 -29.25 -11.82 19.24
C GLU A 540 -30.78 -11.70 19.20
N ALA A 541 -31.31 -10.57 18.70
CA ALA A 541 -32.74 -10.40 18.43
C ALA A 541 -33.23 -11.22 17.21
N GLY A 542 -32.35 -11.89 16.46
CA GLY A 542 -32.69 -12.70 15.29
C GLY A 542 -33.02 -11.88 14.03
N LEU A 543 -32.74 -10.57 14.06
CA LEU A 543 -32.87 -9.71 12.89
C LEU A 543 -31.70 -9.97 11.92
N SER A 544 -31.96 -9.82 10.63
CA SER A 544 -31.00 -10.04 9.56
C SER A 544 -31.07 -8.96 8.50
N ARG A 545 -30.04 -8.92 7.63
CA ARG A 545 -30.01 -8.01 6.49
C ARG A 545 -31.27 -8.18 5.64
N GLY A 546 -31.91 -7.07 5.31
CA GLY A 546 -33.14 -7.01 4.53
C GLY A 546 -34.43 -7.18 5.33
N ASP A 547 -34.35 -7.39 6.65
CA ASP A 547 -35.53 -7.35 7.50
C ASP A 547 -36.03 -5.91 7.64
N GLU A 548 -37.36 -5.75 7.56
CA GLU A 548 -38.05 -4.46 7.65
C GLU A 548 -38.68 -4.31 9.04
N ILE A 549 -38.10 -3.48 9.90
CA ILE A 549 -38.65 -3.07 11.19
C ILE A 549 -39.83 -2.13 10.95
N VAL A 550 -41.02 -2.57 11.37
CA VAL A 550 -42.29 -1.84 11.19
C VAL A 550 -42.62 -1.00 12.41
N SER A 551 -42.39 -1.53 13.62
CA SER A 551 -42.65 -0.79 14.85
C SER A 551 -41.72 -1.21 15.99
N VAL A 552 -41.47 -0.28 16.91
CA VAL A 552 -40.78 -0.51 18.18
C VAL A 552 -41.70 -0.13 19.33
N ASP A 553 -41.91 -1.05 20.29
CA ASP A 553 -42.85 -0.90 21.40
C ASP A 553 -44.27 -0.42 20.95
N GLY A 554 -44.70 -0.88 19.76
CA GLY A 554 -45.98 -0.52 19.14
C GLY A 554 -46.01 0.85 18.45
N VAL A 555 -44.89 1.59 18.40
CA VAL A 555 -44.76 2.85 17.66
C VAL A 555 -44.20 2.56 16.26
N GLU A 556 -44.90 3.00 15.22
CA GLU A 556 -44.47 2.82 13.82
C GLU A 556 -43.15 3.53 13.52
N MET A 557 -42.31 2.90 12.70
CA MET A 557 -40.97 3.38 12.34
C MET A 557 -40.87 3.62 10.82
N ASN A 558 -40.71 4.87 10.39
CA ASN A 558 -40.75 5.24 8.97
C ASN A 558 -39.57 6.12 8.52
N ALA A 559 -38.81 6.69 9.45
CA ALA A 559 -37.67 7.56 9.20
C ALA A 559 -36.43 7.19 10.02
N ASP A 560 -35.23 7.45 9.49
CA ASP A 560 -33.95 7.26 10.21
C ASP A 560 -33.96 7.94 11.59
N ALA A 561 -34.62 9.10 11.69
CA ALA A 561 -34.75 9.87 12.92
C ALA A 561 -35.58 9.13 14.00
N ASP A 562 -36.57 8.32 13.61
CA ASP A 562 -37.39 7.55 14.55
C ASP A 562 -36.53 6.54 15.30
N TRP A 563 -35.69 5.82 14.54
CA TRP A 563 -34.75 4.86 15.12
C TRP A 563 -33.69 5.53 16.00
N ALA A 564 -33.13 6.64 15.53
CA ALA A 564 -32.16 7.41 16.31
C ALA A 564 -32.78 7.87 17.65
N ALA A 565 -34.04 8.29 17.65
CA ALA A 565 -34.76 8.67 18.86
C ALA A 565 -35.00 7.47 19.80
N VAL A 566 -35.33 6.29 19.26
CA VAL A 566 -35.44 5.05 20.05
C VAL A 566 -34.11 4.75 20.75
N VAL A 567 -33.00 4.74 20.03
CA VAL A 567 -31.67 4.44 20.61
C VAL A 567 -31.29 5.49 21.67
N ALA A 568 -31.48 6.78 21.37
CA ALA A 568 -31.13 7.86 22.28
C ALA A 568 -31.97 7.87 23.59
N ALA A 569 -33.17 7.32 23.55
CA ALA A 569 -34.08 7.23 24.69
C ALA A 569 -33.89 5.95 25.54
N ARG A 570 -32.82 5.19 25.32
CA ARG A 570 -32.55 3.91 26.01
C ARG A 570 -31.17 3.90 26.64
N LYS A 571 -31.02 3.06 27.66
CA LYS A 571 -29.77 2.76 28.34
C LYS A 571 -29.32 1.31 28.07
N PRO A 572 -28.04 0.99 28.30
CA PRO A 572 -27.58 -0.39 28.30
C PRO A 572 -28.42 -1.25 29.25
N GLY A 573 -28.88 -2.40 28.76
CA GLY A 573 -29.77 -3.33 29.48
C GLY A 573 -31.27 -3.10 29.26
N ASP A 574 -31.69 -1.94 28.74
CA ASP A 574 -33.09 -1.74 28.37
C ASP A 574 -33.49 -2.72 27.26
N THR A 575 -34.77 -3.07 27.20
CA THR A 575 -35.30 -4.00 26.20
C THR A 575 -36.53 -3.42 25.53
N VAL A 576 -36.63 -3.58 24.21
CA VAL A 576 -37.77 -3.16 23.40
C VAL A 576 -38.35 -4.34 22.63
N GLU A 577 -39.64 -4.30 22.36
CA GLU A 577 -40.29 -5.21 21.42
C GLU A 577 -40.19 -4.64 19.99
N ILE A 578 -39.79 -5.47 19.04
CA ILE A 578 -39.66 -5.11 17.63
C ILE A 578 -40.63 -5.96 16.83
N ALA A 579 -41.55 -5.31 16.11
CA ALA A 579 -42.32 -5.94 15.05
C ALA A 579 -41.61 -5.71 13.71
N TYR A 580 -41.38 -6.78 12.95
CA TYR A 580 -40.62 -6.71 11.71
C TYR A 580 -41.15 -7.72 10.68
N ARG A 581 -40.85 -7.46 9.41
CA ARG A 581 -41.12 -8.37 8.30
C ARG A 581 -39.82 -9.00 7.85
N GLN A 582 -39.79 -10.33 7.86
CA GLN A 582 -38.67 -11.11 7.37
C GLN A 582 -39.16 -12.04 6.26
N ARG A 583 -38.64 -11.84 5.05
CA ARG A 583 -38.98 -12.65 3.87
C ARG A 583 -40.49 -12.77 3.63
N GLY A 584 -41.22 -11.66 3.86
CA GLY A 584 -42.68 -11.58 3.66
C GLY A 584 -43.53 -12.08 4.84
N ALA A 585 -42.92 -12.56 5.93
CA ALA A 585 -43.64 -12.96 7.13
C ALA A 585 -43.48 -11.90 8.24
N ASP A 586 -44.59 -11.49 8.84
CA ASP A 586 -44.57 -10.61 10.01
C ASP A 586 -44.19 -11.41 11.26
N LYS A 587 -43.26 -10.85 12.04
CA LYS A 587 -42.67 -11.46 13.23
C LYS A 587 -42.52 -10.42 14.34
N THR A 588 -42.37 -10.90 15.55
CA THR A 588 -41.97 -10.08 16.70
C THR A 588 -40.73 -10.67 17.37
N THR A 589 -39.91 -9.80 17.95
CA THR A 589 -38.74 -10.19 18.74
C THR A 589 -38.49 -9.17 19.85
N ARG A 590 -37.60 -9.50 20.78
CA ARG A 590 -37.11 -8.58 21.81
C ARG A 590 -35.66 -8.25 21.53
N LEU A 591 -35.32 -6.96 21.56
CA LEU A 591 -33.94 -6.47 21.46
C LEU A 591 -33.54 -5.86 22.78
N THR A 592 -32.41 -6.31 23.34
CA THR A 592 -31.81 -5.75 24.56
C THR A 592 -30.59 -4.93 24.19
N PHE A 593 -30.59 -3.64 24.52
CA PHE A 593 -29.48 -2.73 24.22
C PHE A 593 -28.23 -3.08 25.02
N ALA A 594 -27.07 -2.98 24.38
CA ALA A 594 -25.77 -3.14 25.04
C ALA A 594 -25.13 -1.76 25.27
N ALA A 595 -24.02 -1.72 26.03
CA ALA A 595 -23.21 -0.51 26.17
C ALA A 595 -22.46 -0.22 24.87
N ASP A 596 -22.34 1.06 24.53
CA ASP A 596 -21.56 1.50 23.38
C ASP A 596 -20.08 1.11 23.54
N PRO A 597 -19.53 0.30 22.63
CA PRO A 597 -18.17 -0.19 22.74
C PRO A 597 -17.12 0.84 22.29
N ALA A 598 -17.53 2.04 21.86
CA ALA A 598 -16.61 3.10 21.46
C ALA A 598 -15.67 3.49 22.61
N ILE A 599 -14.38 3.49 22.30
CA ILE A 599 -13.31 3.92 23.19
C ILE A 599 -12.65 5.19 22.65
N GLU A 600 -12.05 5.95 23.54
CA GLU A 600 -11.21 7.10 23.21
C GLU A 600 -9.89 7.03 23.96
N VAL A 601 -8.85 7.63 23.37
CA VAL A 601 -7.56 7.84 24.02
C VAL A 601 -7.42 9.35 24.24
N VAL A 602 -7.28 9.75 25.50
CA VAL A 602 -7.12 11.16 25.86
C VAL A 602 -5.92 11.35 26.77
N ARG A 603 -5.40 12.57 26.80
CA ARG A 603 -4.39 12.96 27.78
C ARG A 603 -4.95 12.84 29.21
N VAL A 604 -4.11 12.42 30.16
CA VAL A 604 -4.49 12.32 31.59
C VAL A 604 -4.91 13.69 32.13
N GLU A 605 -4.32 14.76 31.62
CA GLU A 605 -4.68 16.14 31.90
C GLU A 605 -6.12 16.45 31.48
N THR A 606 -6.54 15.98 30.29
CA THR A 606 -7.92 16.11 29.78
C THR A 606 -8.91 15.27 30.59
N ALA A 607 -8.45 14.17 31.18
CA ALA A 607 -9.25 13.33 32.07
C ALA A 607 -9.32 13.85 33.52
N GLY A 608 -8.75 15.02 33.82
CA GLY A 608 -8.77 15.63 35.17
C GLY A 608 -7.68 15.13 36.12
N GLY A 609 -6.71 14.36 35.63
CA GLY A 609 -5.52 13.97 36.37
C GLY A 609 -4.33 14.91 36.13
N SER A 610 -3.16 14.52 36.62
CA SER A 610 -1.91 15.27 36.42
C SER A 610 -0.87 14.38 35.76
N VAL A 611 -0.21 14.89 34.72
CA VAL A 611 0.89 14.19 34.05
C VAL A 611 2.16 14.29 34.90
N THR A 612 2.87 13.17 35.04
CA THR A 612 4.18 13.14 35.68
C THR A 612 5.28 13.56 34.69
N GLU A 613 6.45 13.97 35.20
CA GLU A 613 7.60 14.31 34.36
C GLU A 613 8.02 13.13 33.47
N ALA A 614 8.04 11.91 34.03
CA ALA A 614 8.34 10.69 33.29
C ALA A 614 7.33 10.44 32.15
N GLN A 615 6.03 10.64 32.42
CA GLN A 615 5.00 10.49 31.38
C GLN A 615 5.12 11.51 30.27
N SER A 616 5.42 12.77 30.64
CA SER A 616 5.63 13.83 29.66
C SER A 616 6.87 13.55 28.81
N ALA A 617 7.97 13.09 29.41
CA ALA A 617 9.20 12.74 28.70
C ALA A 617 8.97 11.54 27.77
N PHE A 618 8.25 10.51 28.21
CA PHE A 618 7.91 9.36 27.37
C PHE A 618 7.06 9.79 26.17
N ARG A 619 6.02 10.60 26.41
CA ARG A 619 5.13 11.11 25.36
C ARG A 619 5.89 11.96 24.34
N GLU A 620 6.80 12.83 24.80
CA GLU A 620 7.63 13.64 23.92
C GLU A 620 8.62 12.79 23.11
N ALA A 621 9.26 11.79 23.73
CA ALA A 621 10.15 10.88 23.03
C ALA A 621 9.43 10.00 21.99
N TRP A 622 8.11 9.83 22.11
CA TRP A 622 7.30 9.08 21.17
C TRP A 622 6.71 9.96 20.06
N LEU A 623 6.04 11.06 20.44
CA LEU A 623 5.24 11.90 19.55
C LEU A 623 5.94 13.19 19.10
N GLY A 624 7.09 13.53 19.70
CA GLY A 624 7.94 14.63 19.28
C GLY A 624 8.83 14.26 18.09
N PRO A 625 9.58 15.23 17.53
CA PRO A 625 10.42 15.01 16.36
C PRO A 625 11.33 13.79 16.52
N ALA A 626 11.42 12.97 15.46
CA ALA A 626 12.38 11.89 15.38
C ALA A 626 13.81 12.45 15.41
N SER A 627 14.70 11.74 16.12
CA SER A 627 16.08 12.12 16.38
C SER A 627 17.10 11.29 15.62
#